data_AF-A0A2D9BAE1-F1
#
_entry.id   AF-A0A2D9BAE1-F1
#
_cell.length_a   1.000
_cell.length_b   1.000
_cell.length_c   1.000
_cell.angle_alpha   90.00
_cell.angle_beta   90.00
_cell.angle_gamma   90.00
#
_symmetry.space_group_name_H-M   'P 1'
#
loop_
_entity.id
_entity.type
_entity.pdbx_description
1 polymer ?
#
loop_
_entity_poly.entity_id
_entity_poly.type
_entity_poly.pdbx_seq_one_letter_code
_entity_poly.pdbx_strand_id
1 'polypeptide(L)'
;MKQNKSIQNLPNLLTEQYFSNGFFYEKGTIADWIWNIAIEKGHTELDIDILQGMVTPKELAVKPITTHLPKLKNTIQETLKDEGMSSNFTTEATFQIQLYKKENSLKCIAIITDANGKKYLGSKQSFHPHNNDPKWFKIHSKNDMDWLNEAGNQLNTSEWFGAIIRYAAYFGKRKFNVFYNQKELRKNAIVGYVFQLSLLVLIFYFLYTLTQSS
;
A
#
# COMPACT_ATOMS: atom_id res chain seq x y z
N MET A 1 28.50 22.60 -16.04
CA MET A 1 27.58 21.88 -16.95
C MET A 1 27.02 20.58 -16.32
N LYS A 2 26.52 20.60 -15.07
CA LYS A 2 25.81 19.45 -14.45
C LYS A 2 24.28 19.64 -14.36
N GLN A 3 23.82 20.90 -14.38
CA GLN A 3 22.44 21.31 -14.08
C GLN A 3 21.32 20.75 -14.97
N ASN A 4 21.63 20.25 -16.17
CA ASN A 4 20.61 19.81 -17.12
C ASN A 4 20.35 18.29 -17.10
N LYS A 5 21.23 17.47 -16.51
CA LYS A 5 21.06 16.00 -16.55
C LYS A 5 20.03 15.50 -15.54
N SER A 6 19.95 16.09 -14.35
CA SER A 6 19.01 15.62 -13.32
C SER A 6 17.57 15.92 -13.70
N ILE A 7 17.27 17.13 -14.19
CA ILE A 7 15.91 17.48 -14.64
C ILE A 7 15.46 16.65 -15.85
N GLN A 8 16.39 16.31 -16.77
CA GLN A 8 16.09 15.42 -17.89
C GLN A 8 15.81 13.98 -17.45
N ASN A 9 16.44 13.53 -16.36
CA ASN A 9 16.24 12.19 -15.80
C ASN A 9 15.09 12.11 -14.79
N LEU A 10 14.61 13.24 -14.27
CA LEU A 10 13.56 13.31 -13.26
C LEU A 10 12.29 12.53 -13.66
N PRO A 11 11.78 12.60 -14.91
CA PRO A 11 10.63 11.77 -15.30
C PRO A 11 10.86 10.26 -15.11
N ASN A 12 12.06 9.76 -15.44
CA ASN A 12 12.40 8.35 -15.27
C ASN A 12 12.50 7.97 -13.79
N LEU A 13 13.16 8.83 -13.00
CA LEU A 13 13.28 8.65 -11.56
C LEU A 13 11.91 8.52 -10.88
N LEU A 14 10.96 9.40 -11.24
CA LEU A 14 9.62 9.37 -10.69
C LEU A 14 8.88 8.08 -11.06
N THR A 15 9.01 7.64 -12.33
CA THR A 15 8.38 6.41 -12.80
C THR A 15 8.93 5.20 -12.06
N GLU A 16 10.26 5.08 -11.97
CA GLU A 16 10.94 3.99 -11.26
C GLU A 16 10.55 3.96 -9.78
N GLN A 17 10.55 5.12 -9.11
CA GLN A 17 10.15 5.24 -7.72
C GLN A 17 8.69 4.84 -7.50
N TYR A 18 7.78 5.32 -8.35
CA TYR A 18 6.34 5.08 -8.20
C TYR A 18 5.95 3.61 -8.34
N PHE A 19 6.58 2.91 -9.29
CA PHE A 19 6.35 1.49 -9.54
C PHE A 19 7.32 0.56 -8.77
N SER A 20 8.19 1.12 -7.92
CA SER A 20 9.09 0.32 -7.10
C SER A 20 8.38 -0.44 -5.98
N ASN A 21 9.04 -1.46 -5.45
CA ASN A 21 8.63 -2.17 -4.24
C ASN A 21 8.56 -1.26 -3.00
N GLY A 22 9.17 -0.08 -3.03
CA GLY A 22 9.11 0.90 -1.94
C GLY A 22 7.73 1.55 -1.79
N PHE A 23 6.92 1.54 -2.84
CA PHE A 23 5.56 2.09 -2.87
C PHE A 23 4.51 0.97 -2.87
N PHE A 24 4.71 -0.03 -2.02
CA PHE A 24 3.76 -1.12 -1.84
C PHE A 24 2.57 -0.67 -0.99
N TYR A 25 1.36 -1.07 -1.39
CA TYR A 25 0.14 -0.79 -0.63
C TYR A 25 -0.60 -2.09 -0.31
N GLU A 26 -0.60 -2.46 0.98
CA GLU A 26 -1.27 -3.62 1.57
C GLU A 26 -0.93 -4.98 0.94
N LYS A 27 -1.52 -5.28 -0.22
CA LYS A 27 -1.54 -6.60 -0.86
C LYS A 27 -0.97 -6.62 -2.28
N GLY A 28 -0.50 -5.47 -2.77
CA GLY A 28 0.07 -5.38 -4.11
C GLY A 28 0.92 -4.13 -4.33
N THR A 29 1.71 -4.18 -5.38
CA THR A 29 2.43 -3.03 -5.92
C THR A 29 1.43 -2.05 -6.54
N ILE A 30 1.87 -0.83 -6.82
CA ILE A 30 1.05 0.15 -7.56
C ILE A 30 0.64 -0.39 -8.93
N ALA A 31 1.50 -1.16 -9.60
CA ALA A 31 1.18 -1.80 -10.86
C ALA A 31 -0.02 -2.76 -10.73
N ASP A 32 -0.04 -3.57 -9.66
CA ASP A 32 -1.17 -4.47 -9.38
C ASP A 32 -2.46 -3.68 -9.12
N TRP A 33 -2.39 -2.63 -8.31
CA TRP A 33 -3.55 -1.80 -8.00
C TRP A 33 -4.12 -1.11 -9.22
N ILE A 34 -3.27 -0.46 -10.03
CA ILE A 34 -3.67 0.22 -11.26
C ILE A 34 -4.30 -0.78 -12.22
N TRP A 35 -3.66 -1.94 -12.43
CA TRP A 35 -4.18 -2.97 -13.31
C TRP A 35 -5.59 -3.40 -12.90
N ASN A 36 -5.74 -3.87 -11.66
CA ASN A 36 -6.99 -4.50 -11.26
C ASN A 36 -8.15 -3.51 -11.22
N ILE A 37 -7.93 -2.28 -10.76
CA ILE A 37 -9.00 -1.27 -10.66
C ILE A 37 -9.39 -0.78 -12.06
N ALA A 38 -8.43 -0.53 -12.95
CA ALA A 38 -8.74 -0.12 -14.31
C ALA A 38 -9.52 -1.21 -15.06
N ILE A 39 -9.11 -2.48 -14.93
CA ILE A 39 -9.86 -3.61 -15.52
C ILE A 39 -11.27 -3.73 -14.94
N GLU A 40 -11.42 -3.62 -13.62
CA GLU A 40 -12.73 -3.67 -12.94
C GLU A 40 -13.66 -2.55 -13.42
N LYS A 41 -13.13 -1.34 -13.61
CA LYS A 41 -13.88 -0.15 -14.07
C LYS A 41 -14.00 -0.03 -15.59
N GLY A 42 -13.37 -0.93 -16.34
CA GLY A 42 -13.44 -0.95 -17.80
C GLY A 42 -12.52 0.06 -18.50
N HIS A 43 -11.54 0.64 -17.81
CA HIS A 43 -10.59 1.59 -18.38
C HIS A 43 -9.31 0.90 -18.86
N THR A 44 -8.74 1.42 -19.95
CA THR A 44 -7.44 0.98 -20.48
C THR A 44 -6.38 2.05 -20.42
N GLU A 45 -6.73 3.24 -19.96
CA GLU A 45 -5.84 4.38 -19.83
C GLU A 45 -6.17 5.16 -18.57
N LEU A 46 -5.16 5.78 -17.99
CA LEU A 46 -5.30 6.75 -16.91
C LEU A 46 -4.14 7.74 -16.94
N ASP A 47 -4.45 8.95 -16.48
CA ASP A 47 -3.48 10.00 -16.23
C ASP A 47 -3.42 10.31 -14.74
N ILE A 48 -2.22 10.53 -14.21
CA ILE A 48 -1.98 10.92 -12.83
C ILE A 48 -1.24 12.25 -12.81
N ASP A 49 -1.88 13.30 -12.27
CA ASP A 49 -1.21 14.55 -11.94
C ASP A 49 -0.54 14.42 -10.57
N ILE A 50 0.79 14.43 -10.58
CA ILE A 50 1.63 14.25 -9.39
C ILE A 50 1.58 15.49 -8.49
N LEU A 51 1.52 16.70 -9.07
CA LEU A 51 1.58 17.95 -8.31
C LEU A 51 0.25 18.24 -7.61
N GLN A 52 -0.85 17.94 -8.28
CA GLN A 52 -2.22 18.12 -7.80
C GLN A 52 -2.74 16.89 -7.04
N GLY A 53 -2.11 15.73 -7.21
CA GLY A 53 -2.55 14.47 -6.62
C GLY A 53 -3.86 13.95 -7.21
N MET A 54 -4.14 14.29 -8.47
CA MET A 54 -5.38 13.92 -9.16
C MET A 54 -5.17 12.75 -10.11
N VAL A 55 -6.20 11.93 -10.29
CA VAL A 55 -6.20 10.82 -11.25
C VAL A 55 -7.40 10.99 -12.17
N THR A 56 -7.16 10.81 -13.47
CA THR A 56 -8.17 10.86 -14.52
C THR A 56 -8.20 9.50 -15.23
N PRO A 57 -9.36 8.84 -15.34
CA PRO A 57 -10.67 9.22 -14.81
C PRO A 57 -10.76 9.16 -13.26
N LYS A 58 -11.64 10.00 -12.68
CA LYS A 58 -11.75 10.20 -11.22
C LYS A 58 -12.11 8.94 -10.44
N GLU A 59 -12.81 7.99 -11.06
CA GLU A 59 -13.13 6.69 -10.45
C GLU A 59 -11.91 5.80 -10.20
N LEU A 60 -10.78 6.08 -10.86
CA LEU A 60 -9.49 5.44 -10.60
C LEU A 60 -8.68 6.16 -9.52
N ALA A 61 -9.17 7.30 -8.98
CA ALA A 61 -8.52 8.07 -7.92
C ALA A 61 -8.69 7.42 -6.54
N VAL A 62 -8.21 6.19 -6.42
CA VAL A 62 -8.36 5.38 -5.22
C VAL A 62 -7.14 5.55 -4.30
N LYS A 63 -7.33 5.28 -3.01
CA LYS A 63 -6.28 5.48 -2.00
C LYS A 63 -4.95 4.79 -2.34
N PRO A 64 -4.89 3.53 -2.81
CA PRO A 64 -3.63 2.89 -3.18
C PRO A 64 -2.84 3.67 -4.24
N ILE A 65 -3.53 4.22 -5.25
CA ILE A 65 -2.91 4.95 -6.36
C ILE A 65 -2.45 6.35 -5.90
N THR A 66 -3.21 7.02 -5.02
CA THR A 66 -2.94 8.41 -4.63
C THR A 66 -2.04 8.57 -3.41
N THR A 67 -1.93 7.56 -2.54
CA THR A 67 -1.23 7.65 -1.23
C THR A 67 0.23 8.11 -1.35
N HIS A 68 0.92 7.72 -2.43
CA HIS A 68 2.34 8.01 -2.59
C HIS A 68 2.66 9.24 -3.44
N LEU A 69 1.65 9.89 -4.03
CA LEU A 69 1.85 11.10 -4.86
C LEU A 69 2.52 12.26 -4.10
N PRO A 70 2.22 12.51 -2.80
CA PRO A 70 2.94 13.53 -2.04
C PRO A 70 4.44 13.27 -1.93
N LYS A 71 4.86 12.00 -1.86
CA LYS A 71 6.30 11.66 -1.81
C LYS A 71 6.99 11.96 -3.13
N LEU A 72 6.34 11.68 -4.26
CA LEU A 72 6.86 12.02 -5.58
C LEU A 72 6.99 13.54 -5.77
N LYS A 73 5.98 14.29 -5.30
CA LYS A 73 6.03 15.75 -5.30
C LYS A 73 7.24 16.28 -4.52
N ASN A 74 7.53 15.69 -3.36
CA ASN A 74 8.73 16.05 -2.59
C ASN A 74 10.01 15.70 -3.36
N THR A 75 10.08 14.55 -4.03
CA THR A 75 11.23 14.18 -4.87
C THR A 75 11.47 15.20 -5.99
N ILE A 76 10.41 15.74 -6.61
CA ILE A 76 10.53 16.84 -7.59
C ILE A 76 11.15 18.07 -6.92
N GLN A 77 10.62 18.48 -5.77
CA GLN A 77 11.10 19.68 -5.05
C GLN A 77 12.56 19.55 -4.60
N GLU A 78 12.95 18.39 -4.08
CA GLU A 78 14.33 18.10 -3.69
C GLU A 78 15.26 18.12 -4.90
N THR A 79 14.87 17.50 -6.01
CA THR A 79 15.66 17.52 -7.25
C THR A 79 15.86 18.92 -7.78
N LEU A 80 14.82 19.76 -7.76
CA LEU A 80 14.92 21.16 -8.18
C LEU A 80 15.84 21.96 -7.26
N LYS A 81 15.73 21.76 -5.94
CA LYS A 81 16.57 22.42 -4.94
C LYS A 81 18.04 22.06 -5.12
N ASP A 82 18.34 20.79 -5.32
CA ASP A 82 19.72 20.29 -5.52
C ASP A 82 20.36 20.86 -6.79
N GLU A 83 19.54 21.17 -7.80
CA GLU A 83 19.99 21.83 -9.03
C GLU A 83 20.01 23.37 -8.93
N GLY A 84 19.63 23.93 -7.78
CA GLY A 84 19.54 25.39 -7.57
C GLY A 84 18.40 26.05 -8.34
N MET A 85 17.37 25.29 -8.71
CA MET A 85 16.20 25.75 -9.45
C MET A 85 15.08 26.21 -8.50
N SER A 86 14.20 27.07 -9.00
CA SER A 86 13.00 27.48 -8.27
C SER A 86 12.05 26.31 -8.09
N SER A 87 11.36 26.23 -6.94
CA SER A 87 10.29 25.27 -6.69
C SER A 87 9.13 25.39 -7.69
N ASN A 88 8.96 26.56 -8.30
CA ASN A 88 7.90 26.84 -9.26
C ASN A 88 8.37 26.62 -10.71
N PHE A 89 9.57 26.07 -10.90
CA PHE A 89 10.09 25.75 -12.23
C PHE A 89 9.20 24.74 -12.95
N THR A 90 8.66 23.75 -12.22
CA THR A 90 7.77 22.73 -12.76
C THR A 90 6.31 23.14 -12.56
N THR A 91 5.57 23.32 -13.65
CA THR A 91 4.15 23.71 -13.64
C THR A 91 3.24 22.49 -13.70
N GLU A 92 3.65 21.42 -14.37
CA GLU A 92 2.92 20.18 -14.51
C GLU A 92 3.86 18.99 -14.39
N ALA A 93 3.40 17.93 -13.71
CA ALA A 93 4.09 16.64 -13.69
C ALA A 93 3.04 15.53 -13.76
N THR A 94 3.06 14.76 -14.84
CA THR A 94 2.01 13.77 -15.14
C THR A 94 2.62 12.41 -15.44
N PHE A 95 1.91 11.35 -15.03
CA PHE A 95 2.08 10.02 -15.60
C PHE A 95 0.95 9.76 -16.59
N GLN A 96 1.28 9.31 -17.79
CA GLN A 96 0.32 8.76 -18.74
C GLN A 96 0.50 7.25 -18.77
N ILE A 97 -0.55 6.51 -18.43
CA ILE A 97 -0.49 5.07 -18.23
C ILE A 97 -1.49 4.40 -19.15
N GLN A 98 -1.04 3.37 -19.87
CA GLN A 98 -1.87 2.58 -20.76
C GLN A 98 -1.71 1.09 -20.48
N LEU A 99 -2.84 0.39 -20.41
CA LEU A 99 -2.90 -1.04 -20.15
C LEU A 99 -3.01 -1.83 -21.46
N TYR A 100 -2.22 -2.90 -21.55
CA TYR A 100 -2.18 -3.81 -22.67
C TYR A 100 -2.66 -5.19 -22.22
N LYS A 101 -3.98 -5.41 -22.24
CA LYS A 101 -4.65 -6.64 -21.77
C LYS A 101 -4.02 -7.92 -22.32
N LYS A 102 -3.68 -7.95 -23.62
CA LYS A 102 -3.07 -9.11 -24.30
C LYS A 102 -1.66 -9.44 -23.78
N GLU A 103 -0.92 -8.42 -23.38
CA GLU A 103 0.47 -8.53 -22.91
C GLU A 103 0.54 -8.70 -21.38
N ASN A 104 -0.60 -8.59 -20.69
CA ASN A 104 -0.66 -8.48 -19.22
C ASN A 104 0.36 -7.45 -18.70
N SER A 105 0.41 -6.27 -19.32
CA SER A 105 1.40 -5.24 -19.03
C SER A 105 0.79 -3.84 -19.05
N LEU A 106 1.30 -2.95 -18.20
CA LEU A 106 0.99 -1.53 -18.23
C LEU A 106 2.24 -0.75 -18.61
N LYS A 107 2.06 0.25 -19.49
CA LYS A 107 3.14 1.12 -19.95
C LYS A 107 2.91 2.51 -19.41
N CYS A 108 3.93 3.08 -18.79
CA CYS A 108 3.91 4.42 -18.23
C CYS A 108 4.92 5.30 -18.97
N ILE A 109 4.54 6.56 -19.19
CA ILE A 109 5.47 7.64 -19.52
C ILE A 109 5.24 8.81 -18.56
N ALA A 110 6.31 9.30 -17.95
CA ALA A 110 6.27 10.51 -17.16
C ALA A 110 6.58 11.73 -18.03
N ILE A 111 5.85 12.82 -17.80
CA ILE A 111 6.01 14.08 -18.51
C ILE A 111 6.06 15.20 -17.49
N ILE A 112 7.12 15.98 -17.54
CA ILE A 112 7.30 17.18 -16.72
C ILE A 112 7.30 18.39 -17.64
N THR A 113 6.43 19.37 -17.36
CA THR A 113 6.38 20.64 -18.08
C THR A 113 6.96 21.73 -17.19
N ASP A 114 7.90 22.52 -17.75
CA ASP A 114 8.44 23.68 -17.05
C ASP A 114 7.57 24.94 -17.22
N ALA A 115 7.91 26.00 -16.49
CA ALA A 115 7.25 27.30 -16.56
C ALA A 115 7.34 27.99 -17.94
N ASN A 116 8.27 27.56 -18.81
CA ASN A 116 8.41 28.04 -20.18
C ASN A 116 7.62 27.17 -21.18
N GLY A 117 6.91 26.14 -20.71
CA GLY A 117 6.16 25.19 -21.53
C GLY A 117 7.01 24.08 -22.15
N LYS A 118 8.29 23.95 -21.79
CA LYS A 118 9.16 22.88 -22.28
C LYS A 118 8.81 21.57 -21.58
N LYS A 119 8.65 20.51 -22.38
CA LYS A 119 8.34 19.17 -21.89
C LYS A 119 9.59 18.30 -21.79
N TYR A 120 9.73 17.61 -20.67
CA TYR A 120 10.75 16.63 -20.38
C TYR A 120 10.06 15.27 -20.27
N LEU A 121 10.34 14.39 -21.23
CA LEU A 121 9.69 13.09 -21.33
C LEU A 121 10.61 12.00 -20.80
N GLY A 122 10.05 11.11 -19.97
CA GLY A 122 10.69 9.87 -19.60
C GLY A 122 10.68 8.84 -20.75
N SER A 123 11.43 7.77 -20.57
CA SER A 123 11.31 6.57 -21.39
C SER A 123 9.95 5.90 -21.13
N LYS A 124 9.42 5.25 -22.16
CA LYS A 124 8.21 4.44 -22.01
C LYS A 124 8.58 3.14 -21.28
N GLN A 125 8.24 3.05 -20.01
CA GLN A 125 8.56 1.90 -19.16
C GLN A 125 7.38 0.93 -19.12
N SER A 126 7.67 -0.38 -19.07
CA SER A 126 6.67 -1.44 -19.03
C SER A 126 6.73 -2.17 -17.70
N PHE A 127 5.58 -2.32 -17.06
CA PHE A 127 5.42 -3.00 -15.78
C PHE A 127 4.42 -4.14 -15.94
N HIS A 128 4.67 -5.23 -15.22
CA HIS A 128 3.82 -6.42 -15.24
C HIS A 128 3.21 -6.58 -13.85
N PRO A 129 1.86 -6.51 -13.72
CA PRO A 129 1.22 -6.86 -12.46
C PRO A 129 1.53 -8.32 -12.12
N HIS A 130 1.95 -8.55 -10.88
CA HIS A 130 2.20 -9.87 -10.33
C HIS A 130 0.89 -10.60 -10.01
N ASN A 131 -0.13 -9.86 -9.55
CA ASN A 131 -1.45 -10.40 -9.29
C ASN A 131 -2.50 -9.65 -10.12
N ASN A 132 -3.09 -10.35 -11.07
CA ASN A 132 -4.07 -9.81 -12.01
C ASN A 132 -5.49 -10.36 -11.79
N ASP A 133 -5.77 -10.94 -10.61
CA ASP A 133 -7.12 -11.36 -10.23
C ASP A 133 -7.81 -10.22 -9.44
N PRO A 134 -8.79 -9.53 -10.05
CA PRO A 134 -9.47 -8.40 -9.44
C PRO A 134 -10.16 -8.75 -8.13
N LYS A 135 -10.48 -10.03 -7.88
CA LYS A 135 -11.10 -10.47 -6.62
C LYS A 135 -10.26 -10.10 -5.41
N TRP A 136 -8.94 -10.07 -5.55
CA TRP A 136 -8.04 -9.70 -4.47
C TRP A 136 -7.98 -8.20 -4.26
N PHE A 137 -8.37 -7.39 -5.24
CA PHE A 137 -8.18 -5.93 -5.24
C PHE A 137 -9.48 -5.13 -5.19
N LYS A 138 -10.61 -5.81 -5.00
CA LYS A 138 -11.91 -5.15 -4.81
C LYS A 138 -11.81 -4.10 -3.70
N ILE A 139 -12.10 -2.86 -4.06
CA ILE A 139 -12.29 -1.76 -3.11
C ILE A 139 -13.71 -1.92 -2.58
N HIS A 140 -13.83 -2.82 -1.62
CA HIS A 140 -15.11 -3.09 -1.00
C HIS A 140 -15.58 -1.89 -0.17
N SER A 141 -16.89 -1.66 -0.18
CA SER A 141 -17.50 -0.63 0.66
C SER A 141 -17.24 -0.97 2.12
N LYS A 142 -17.23 0.03 3.01
CA LYS A 142 -16.94 -0.07 4.46
C LYS A 142 -17.74 -1.15 5.23
N ASN A 143 -18.70 -1.81 4.58
CA ASN A 143 -19.60 -2.82 5.13
C ASN A 143 -19.32 -4.26 4.67
N ASP A 144 -18.39 -4.50 3.74
CA ASP A 144 -18.03 -5.88 3.38
C ASP A 144 -16.97 -6.39 4.35
N MET A 145 -17.27 -7.46 5.10
CA MET A 145 -16.31 -8.07 6.02
C MET A 145 -15.06 -8.51 5.26
N ASP A 146 -13.92 -7.93 5.62
CA ASP A 146 -12.62 -8.25 5.05
C ASP A 146 -12.08 -9.51 5.73
N TRP A 147 -12.63 -10.68 5.36
CA TRP A 147 -12.31 -11.96 5.97
C TRP A 147 -10.81 -12.27 6.03
N LEU A 148 -10.02 -11.77 5.08
CA LEU A 148 -8.57 -11.99 5.04
C LEU A 148 -7.84 -11.08 6.02
N ASN A 149 -8.24 -9.82 6.12
CA ASN A 149 -7.66 -8.88 7.07
C ASN A 149 -8.16 -9.15 8.49
N GLU A 150 -9.42 -9.53 8.67
CA GLU A 150 -9.96 -10.02 9.94
C GLU A 150 -9.32 -11.33 10.35
N ALA A 151 -9.12 -12.30 9.45
CA ALA A 151 -8.36 -13.51 9.77
C ALA A 151 -6.91 -13.19 10.11
N GLY A 152 -6.27 -12.28 9.39
CA GLY A 152 -4.91 -11.81 9.67
C GLY A 152 -4.80 -11.08 11.01
N ASN A 153 -5.77 -10.23 11.33
CA ASN A 153 -5.84 -9.48 12.57
C ASN A 153 -6.19 -10.38 13.77
N GLN A 154 -7.12 -11.32 13.61
CA GLN A 154 -7.44 -12.34 14.62
C GLN A 154 -6.25 -13.27 14.86
N LEU A 155 -5.54 -13.67 13.80
CA LEU A 155 -4.33 -14.49 13.91
C LEU A 155 -3.24 -13.73 14.68
N ASN A 156 -2.96 -12.47 14.30
CA ASN A 156 -1.97 -11.63 14.97
C ASN A 156 -2.35 -11.34 16.45
N THR A 157 -3.63 -11.10 16.72
CA THR A 157 -4.15 -10.93 18.09
C THR A 157 -3.95 -12.20 18.91
N SER A 158 -4.29 -13.37 18.35
CA SER A 158 -4.10 -14.67 18.99
C SER A 158 -2.63 -14.99 19.23
N GLU A 159 -1.75 -14.68 18.27
CA GLU A 159 -0.30 -14.81 18.42
C GLU A 159 0.24 -13.98 19.58
N TRP A 160 -0.21 -12.72 19.68
CA TRP A 160 0.22 -11.82 20.74
C TRP A 160 -0.22 -12.29 22.12
N PHE A 161 -1.50 -12.65 22.29
CA PHE A 161 -2.02 -13.21 23.56
C PHE A 161 -1.33 -14.52 23.94
N GLY A 162 -1.12 -15.43 22.98
CA GLY A 162 -0.44 -16.70 23.22
C GLY A 162 1.00 -16.51 23.67
N ALA A 163 1.73 -15.57 23.09
CA ALA A 163 3.10 -15.25 23.50
C ALA A 163 3.14 -14.72 24.94
N ILE A 164 2.20 -13.85 25.32
CA ILE A 164 2.11 -13.29 26.69
C ILE A 164 1.80 -14.38 27.70
N ILE A 165 0.82 -15.23 27.44
CA ILE A 165 0.42 -16.31 28.37
C ILE A 165 1.56 -17.29 28.57
N ARG A 166 2.21 -17.70 27.47
CA ARG A 166 3.37 -18.59 27.53
C ARG A 166 4.50 -17.93 28.30
N TYR A 167 4.81 -16.66 28.05
CA TYR A 167 5.81 -15.92 28.80
C TYR A 167 5.49 -15.85 30.31
N ALA A 168 4.24 -15.53 30.66
CA ALA A 168 3.76 -15.43 32.04
C ALA A 168 3.88 -16.78 32.78
N ALA A 169 3.59 -17.90 32.12
CA ALA A 169 3.75 -19.24 32.68
C ALA A 169 5.20 -19.59 33.06
N TYR A 170 6.19 -18.92 32.46
CA TYR A 170 7.60 -19.05 32.82
C TYR A 170 8.07 -18.06 33.89
N PHE A 171 7.17 -17.24 34.48
CA PHE A 171 7.46 -16.28 35.55
C PHE A 171 8.70 -15.41 35.27
N GLY A 172 8.87 -14.95 34.03
CA GLY A 172 9.99 -14.08 33.63
C GLY A 172 11.36 -14.75 33.56
N LYS A 173 11.48 -16.08 33.78
CA LYS A 173 12.76 -16.82 33.72
C LYS A 173 13.37 -16.90 32.32
N ARG A 174 12.63 -16.51 31.28
CA ARG A 174 13.06 -16.50 29.87
C ARG A 174 12.68 -15.17 29.23
N LYS A 175 13.49 -14.66 28.30
CA LYS A 175 13.20 -13.40 27.57
C LYS A 175 11.99 -13.55 26.64
N PHE A 176 11.19 -12.50 26.50
CA PHE A 176 9.96 -12.50 25.69
C PHE A 176 10.20 -12.90 24.22
N ASN A 177 11.30 -12.46 23.61
CA ASN A 177 11.66 -12.79 22.22
C ASN A 177 11.86 -14.30 21.96
N VAL A 178 12.08 -15.10 23.01
CA VAL A 178 12.12 -16.56 22.89
C VAL A 178 10.74 -17.13 22.52
N PHE A 179 9.67 -16.45 22.94
CA PHE A 179 8.29 -16.83 22.68
C PHE A 179 7.70 -16.10 21.48
N TYR A 180 8.02 -14.81 21.29
CA TYR A 180 7.53 -14.01 20.18
C TYR A 180 8.53 -14.02 19.01
N ASN A 181 8.49 -15.08 18.21
CA ASN A 181 9.26 -15.22 16.97
C ASN A 181 8.51 -16.07 15.94
N GLN A 182 8.96 -16.00 14.69
CA GLN A 182 8.30 -16.66 13.56
C GLN A 182 8.23 -18.19 13.68
N LYS A 183 9.16 -18.82 14.41
CA LYS A 183 9.17 -20.29 14.62
C LYS A 183 8.11 -20.74 15.63
N GLU A 184 7.74 -19.87 16.58
CA GLU A 184 6.80 -20.16 17.66
C GLU A 184 5.37 -19.66 17.38
N LEU A 185 5.19 -18.99 16.24
CA LEU A 185 3.95 -18.37 15.77
C LEU A 185 2.73 -19.30 15.86
N ARG A 186 2.84 -20.51 15.30
CA ARG A 186 1.73 -21.50 15.32
C ARG A 186 1.34 -21.91 16.74
N LYS A 187 2.31 -22.08 17.64
CA LYS A 187 2.04 -22.46 19.04
C LYS A 187 1.41 -21.30 19.80
N ASN A 188 1.84 -20.08 19.55
CA ASN A 188 1.25 -18.89 20.15
C ASN A 188 -0.20 -18.70 19.70
N ALA A 189 -0.47 -18.80 18.40
CA ALA A 189 -1.83 -18.68 17.86
C ALA A 189 -2.80 -19.68 18.53
N ILE A 190 -2.39 -20.95 18.69
CA ILE A 190 -3.22 -21.98 19.35
C ILE A 190 -3.50 -21.61 20.81
N VAL A 191 -2.47 -21.23 21.58
CA VAL A 191 -2.65 -20.87 22.99
C VAL A 191 -3.51 -19.63 23.15
N GLY A 192 -3.31 -18.61 22.31
CA GLY A 192 -4.14 -17.40 22.32
C GLY A 192 -5.60 -17.67 21.99
N TYR A 193 -5.86 -18.53 21.01
CA TYR A 193 -7.24 -18.90 20.62
C TYR A 193 -7.98 -19.63 21.74
N VAL A 194 -7.33 -20.60 22.40
CA VAL A 194 -7.92 -21.32 23.55
C VAL A 194 -8.22 -20.37 24.72
N PHE A 195 -7.34 -19.40 24.96
CA PHE A 195 -7.55 -18.40 25.99
C PHE A 195 -8.73 -17.48 25.67
N GLN A 196 -8.83 -17.00 24.43
CA GLN A 196 -9.94 -16.13 24.00
C GLN A 196 -11.29 -16.84 24.12
N LEU A 197 -11.39 -18.12 23.73
CA LEU A 197 -12.60 -18.92 23.91
C LEU A 197 -12.96 -19.08 25.39
N SER A 198 -11.97 -19.37 26.24
CA SER A 198 -12.18 -19.50 27.68
C SER A 198 -12.69 -18.19 28.30
N LEU A 199 -12.11 -17.05 27.90
CA LEU A 199 -12.52 -15.73 28.38
C LEU A 199 -13.96 -15.41 27.97
N LEU A 200 -14.34 -15.74 26.74
CA LEU A 200 -15.69 -15.54 26.23
C LEU A 200 -16.71 -16.35 27.03
N VAL A 201 -16.43 -17.63 27.32
CA VAL A 201 -17.28 -18.48 28.18
C VAL A 201 -17.40 -17.91 29.60
N LEU A 202 -16.30 -17.44 30.19
CA LEU A 202 -16.30 -16.83 31.52
C LEU A 202 -17.13 -15.54 31.57
N ILE A 203 -17.07 -14.71 30.53
CA ILE A 203 -17.90 -13.51 30.42
C ILE A 203 -19.38 -13.88 30.39
N PHE A 204 -19.78 -14.85 29.57
CA PHE A 204 -21.18 -15.31 29.54
C PHE A 204 -21.64 -15.89 30.87
N TYR A 205 -20.78 -16.68 31.55
CA TYR A 205 -21.08 -17.20 32.88
C TYR A 205 -21.26 -16.07 33.90
N PHE A 206 -20.38 -15.06 33.89
CA PHE A 206 -20.46 -13.92 34.80
C PHE A 206 -21.74 -13.09 34.57
N LEU A 207 -22.07 -12.80 33.31
CA LEU A 207 -23.32 -12.11 32.94
C LEU A 207 -24.56 -12.89 33.40
N TYR A 208 -24.56 -14.22 33.25
CA TYR A 208 -25.63 -15.08 33.75
C TYR A 208 -25.79 -14.98 35.27
N THR A 209 -24.70 -15.02 36.03
CA THR A 209 -24.75 -14.90 37.50
C THR A 209 -25.25 -13.53 37.97
N LEU A 210 -24.89 -12.45 37.28
CA LEU A 210 -25.40 -11.10 37.59
C LEU A 210 -26.90 -10.97 37.33
N THR A 211 -27.39 -11.61 36.27
CA THR A 211 -28.81 -11.58 35.91
C THR A 211 -29.69 -12.38 36.88
N GLN A 212 -29.16 -13.46 37.47
CA GLN A 212 -29.83 -14.23 38.53
C GLN A 212 -29.79 -13.54 39.91
N SER A 213 -28.91 -12.57 40.09
CA SER A 213 -28.71 -11.84 41.35
C SER A 213 -29.46 -10.49 41.41
N SER A 214 -30.19 -10.11 40.35
CA SER A 214 -31.08 -8.94 40.30
C SER A 214 -32.54 -9.38 40.34
#